data_AF-A0A133KK45-F1
#
_entry.id   AF-A0A133KK45-F1
#
_cell.length_a   1.000
_cell.length_b   1.000
_cell.length_c   1.000
_cell.angle_alpha   90.00
_cell.angle_beta   90.00
_cell.angle_gamma   90.00
#
_symmetry.space_group_name_H-M   'P 1'
#
loop_
_entity.id
_entity.type
_entity.pdbx_description
1 polymer ?
#
loop_
_entity_poly.entity_id
_entity_poly.type
_entity_poly.pdbx_seq_one_letter_code
_entity_poly.pdbx_strand_id
1 'polypeptide(L)'
;MDRASMQIIRELRDEDPRHMSLRTMEKETGISRSRLDDLFHERMGSPSLQEFVTLCMLFHQRASACLEEAMKNTGQSHGEIIDAARAYEARERESRITDDLVEPRFEDLPPQELAANTDMNRDMESETPDE
;
A
#
# COMPACT_ATOMS: atom_id res chain seq x y z
N MET A 1 4.13 -5.18 -7.04
CA MET A 1 4.34 -6.63 -7.01
C MET A 1 5.68 -6.90 -6.36
N ASP A 2 5.81 -8.03 -5.66
CA ASP A 2 6.99 -8.37 -4.86
C ASP A 2 7.97 -9.29 -5.62
N ARG A 3 9.22 -9.40 -5.15
CA ARG A 3 10.22 -10.32 -5.72
C ARG A 3 9.78 -11.78 -5.62
N ALA A 4 9.05 -12.15 -4.57
CA ALA A 4 8.47 -13.49 -4.43
C ALA A 4 7.58 -13.87 -5.62
N SER A 5 6.88 -12.89 -6.21
CA SER A 5 6.04 -13.12 -7.39
C SER A 5 6.86 -13.57 -8.61
N MET A 6 8.06 -13.01 -8.81
CA MET A 6 8.95 -13.41 -9.91
C MET A 6 9.68 -14.74 -9.65
N GLN A 7 9.79 -15.17 -8.39
CA GLN A 7 10.34 -16.48 -8.06
C GLN A 7 9.42 -17.59 -8.57
N ILE A 8 8.11 -17.47 -8.32
CA ILE A 8 7.10 -18.41 -8.85
C ILE A 8 7.14 -18.47 -10.39
N ILE A 9 7.27 -17.32 -11.07
CA ILE A 9 7.35 -17.28 -12.53
C ILE A 9 8.62 -17.95 -13.06
N ARG A 10 9.74 -17.90 -12.32
CA ARG A 10 10.97 -18.61 -12.68
C ARG A 10 10.80 -20.11 -12.58
N GLU A 11 10.22 -20.58 -11.48
CA GLU A 11 9.93 -22.00 -11.27
C GLU A 11 9.00 -22.53 -12.37
N LEU A 12 7.92 -21.80 -12.68
CA LEU A 12 7.02 -22.15 -13.79
C LEU A 12 7.73 -22.21 -15.14
N ARG A 13 8.71 -21.34 -15.37
CA ARG A 13 9.50 -21.35 -16.61
C ARG A 13 10.44 -22.56 -16.67
N ASP A 14 11.05 -22.93 -15.55
CA ASP A 14 11.99 -24.04 -15.47
C ASP A 14 11.27 -25.39 -15.61
N GLU A 15 10.03 -25.49 -15.12
CA GLU A 15 9.15 -26.66 -15.27
C GLU A 15 8.46 -26.75 -16.63
N ASP A 16 8.39 -25.64 -17.39
CA ASP A 16 7.71 -25.62 -18.68
C ASP A 16 8.47 -26.46 -19.74
N PRO A 17 7.84 -27.49 -20.32
CA PRO A 17 8.49 -28.41 -21.26
C PRO A 17 8.87 -27.75 -22.58
N ARG A 18 8.33 -26.57 -22.89
CA ARG A 18 8.65 -25.83 -24.14
C ARG A 18 10.02 -25.16 -24.06
N HIS A 19 10.60 -24.99 -22.86
CA HIS A 19 11.88 -24.31 -22.61
C HIS A 19 12.06 -23.05 -23.49
N MET A 20 11.04 -22.19 -23.47
CA MET A 20 10.96 -21.07 -24.41
C MET A 20 12.13 -20.08 -24.23
N SER A 21 12.69 -19.67 -25.37
CA SER A 21 13.68 -18.59 -25.38
C SER A 21 13.04 -17.24 -25.06
N LEU A 22 13.81 -16.29 -24.51
CA LEU A 22 13.34 -14.92 -24.27
C LEU A 22 12.79 -14.24 -25.55
N ARG A 23 13.31 -14.59 -26.73
CA ARG A 23 12.79 -14.10 -28.02
C ARG A 23 11.41 -14.65 -28.35
N THR A 24 11.15 -15.91 -27.99
CA THR A 24 9.83 -16.53 -28.17
C THR A 24 8.85 -15.85 -27.23
N MET A 25 9.24 -15.69 -25.96
CA MET A 25 8.41 -15.03 -24.95
C MET A 25 8.07 -13.59 -25.32
N GLU A 26 9.01 -12.82 -25.89
CA GLU A 26 8.75 -11.46 -26.38
C GLU A 26 7.63 -11.42 -27.43
N LYS A 27 7.58 -12.40 -28.33
CA LYS A 27 6.51 -12.50 -29.35
C LYS A 27 5.16 -12.87 -28.75
N GLU A 28 5.14 -13.77 -27.78
CA GLU A 28 3.91 -14.25 -27.13
C GLU A 28 3.33 -13.24 -26.13
N THR A 29 4.20 -12.49 -25.44
CA THR A 29 3.80 -11.59 -24.34
C THR A 29 3.77 -10.12 -24.73
N GLY A 30 4.45 -9.73 -25.80
CA GLY A 30 4.68 -8.33 -26.15
C GLY A 30 5.65 -7.60 -25.21
N ILE A 31 6.20 -8.27 -24.20
CA ILE A 31 7.20 -7.71 -23.30
C ILE A 31 8.55 -7.77 -24.00
N SER A 32 9.25 -6.63 -24.09
CA SER A 32 10.55 -6.58 -24.77
C SER A 32 11.54 -7.59 -24.18
N ARG A 33 12.40 -8.16 -25.03
CA ARG A 33 13.43 -9.11 -24.58
C ARG A 33 14.31 -8.56 -23.48
N SER A 34 14.69 -7.28 -23.57
CA SER A 34 15.50 -6.63 -22.52
C SER A 34 14.75 -6.60 -21.19
N ARG A 35 13.46 -6.25 -21.21
CA ARG A 35 12.64 -6.22 -20.01
C ARG A 35 12.44 -7.61 -19.42
N LEU A 36 12.19 -8.63 -20.26
CA LEU A 36 12.13 -10.02 -19.80
C LEU A 36 13.46 -10.45 -19.17
N ASP A 37 14.58 -10.14 -19.81
CA ASP A 37 15.92 -10.43 -19.28
C ASP A 37 16.15 -9.77 -17.92
N ASP A 38 15.74 -8.50 -17.77
CA ASP A 38 15.85 -7.78 -16.50
C ASP A 38 14.94 -8.36 -15.42
N LEU A 39 13.70 -8.76 -15.76
CA LEU A 39 12.75 -9.35 -14.83
C LEU A 39 13.24 -10.71 -14.31
N PHE A 40 13.73 -11.58 -15.19
CA PHE A 40 14.23 -12.90 -14.81
C PHE A 40 15.55 -12.86 -14.02
N HIS A 41 16.33 -11.79 -14.15
CA HIS A 41 17.59 -11.58 -13.42
C HIS A 41 17.49 -10.53 -12.30
N GLU A 42 16.27 -10.06 -11.98
CA GLU A 42 16.00 -9.06 -10.92
C GLU A 42 16.79 -7.73 -11.04
N ARG A 43 17.19 -7.32 -12.24
CA ARG A 43 18.07 -6.16 -12.44
C ARG A 43 17.36 -4.81 -12.44
N MET A 44 16.12 -4.73 -12.95
CA MET A 44 15.38 -3.46 -13.12
C MET A 44 14.02 -3.47 -12.42
N GLY A 45 14.01 -3.73 -11.12
CA GLY A 45 12.81 -3.64 -10.28
C GLY A 45 11.81 -4.78 -10.48
N SER A 46 10.73 -4.73 -9.70
CA SER A 46 9.67 -5.73 -9.74
C SER A 46 8.80 -5.61 -10.99
N PRO A 47 8.11 -6.70 -11.40
CA PRO A 47 7.16 -6.62 -12.50
C PRO A 47 6.00 -5.70 -12.14
N SER A 48 5.50 -4.98 -13.13
CA SER A 48 4.16 -4.40 -13.07
C SER A 48 3.10 -5.50 -12.96
N LEU A 49 1.90 -5.15 -12.51
CA LEU A 49 0.79 -6.10 -12.46
C LEU A 49 0.50 -6.69 -13.86
N GLN A 50 0.54 -5.87 -14.90
CA GLN A 50 0.31 -6.31 -16.27
C GLN A 50 1.37 -7.33 -16.72
N GLU A 51 2.65 -7.04 -16.49
CA GLU A 51 3.75 -7.96 -16.83
C GLU A 51 3.59 -9.30 -16.10
N PHE A 52 3.28 -9.25 -14.80
CA PHE A 52 3.06 -10.45 -14.00
C PHE A 52 1.89 -11.29 -14.51
N VAL A 53 0.72 -10.67 -14.75
CA VAL A 53 -0.46 -11.38 -15.26
C VAL A 53 -0.18 -11.98 -16.64
N THR A 54 0.51 -11.24 -17.50
CA THR A 54 0.90 -11.70 -18.83
C THR A 54 1.81 -12.92 -18.75
N LEU A 55 2.81 -12.91 -17.86
CA LEU A 55 3.70 -14.04 -17.65
C LEU A 55 2.98 -15.25 -17.04
N CYS A 56 2.04 -15.05 -16.12
CA CYS A 56 1.21 -16.15 -15.58
C CYS A 56 0.43 -16.84 -16.72
N MET A 57 -0.22 -16.06 -17.58
CA MET A 57 -0.99 -16.59 -18.71
C MET A 57 -0.10 -17.33 -19.72
N LEU A 58 1.11 -16.84 -19.96
CA LEU A 58 2.09 -17.49 -20.84
C LEU A 58 2.38 -18.93 -20.39
N PHE A 59 2.49 -19.15 -19.07
CA PHE A 59 2.72 -20.46 -18.46
C PHE A 59 1.42 -21.20 -18.11
N HIS A 60 0.28 -20.77 -18.67
CA HIS A 60 -1.04 -21.36 -18.45
C HIS A 60 -1.47 -21.41 -16.97
N GLN A 61 -0.97 -20.48 -16.16
CA GLN A 61 -1.34 -20.33 -14.76
C GLN A 61 -2.26 -19.14 -14.54
N ARG A 62 -3.12 -19.26 -13.52
CA ARG A 62 -3.94 -18.15 -13.05
C ARG A 62 -3.10 -17.26 -12.15
N ALA A 63 -3.12 -15.95 -12.41
CA ALA A 63 -2.37 -14.98 -11.60
C ALA A 63 -2.71 -15.05 -10.10
N SER A 64 -3.97 -15.36 -9.75
CA SER A 64 -4.38 -15.54 -8.35
C SER A 64 -3.66 -16.71 -7.67
N ALA A 65 -3.53 -17.85 -8.36
CA ALA A 65 -2.86 -19.03 -7.82
C ALA A 65 -1.35 -18.75 -7.61
N CYS A 66 -0.71 -18.06 -8.56
CA CYS A 66 0.68 -17.65 -8.42
C CYS A 66 0.90 -16.67 -7.25
N LEU A 67 -0.05 -15.77 -7.01
CA LEU A 67 0.00 -14.85 -5.87
C LEU A 67 -0.21 -15.57 -4.54
N GLU A 68 -1.18 -16.48 -4.46
CA GLU A 68 -1.41 -17.29 -3.26
C GLU A 68 -0.16 -18.08 -2.88
N GLU A 69 0.54 -18.65 -3.86
CA GLU A 69 1.78 -19.39 -3.61
C GLU A 69 2.93 -18.47 -3.18
N ALA A 70 3.07 -17.31 -3.83
CA ALA A 70 4.04 -16.30 -3.40
C ALA A 70 3.78 -15.84 -1.95
N MET A 71 2.51 -15.64 -1.57
CA MET A 71 2.13 -15.27 -0.21
C MET A 71 2.51 -16.34 0.82
N LYS A 72 2.27 -17.63 0.52
CA LYS A 72 2.73 -18.73 1.40
C LYS A 72 4.24 -18.72 1.59
N ASN A 73 5.00 -18.49 0.51
CA ASN A 73 6.47 -18.51 0.54
C ASN A 73 7.08 -17.32 1.28
N THR A 74 6.38 -16.18 1.37
CA THR A 74 6.83 -15.01 2.16
C THR A 74 6.69 -15.19 3.67
N GLY A 75 6.12 -16.31 4.14
CA GLY A 75 5.98 -16.58 5.57
C GLY A 75 4.95 -15.70 6.29
N GLN A 76 4.32 -14.74 5.59
CA GLN A 76 3.15 -14.04 6.10
C GLN A 76 1.97 -15.00 6.08
N SER A 77 1.69 -15.60 7.24
CA SER A 77 0.47 -16.34 7.43
C SER A 77 -0.73 -15.42 7.18
N HIS A 78 -1.80 -15.96 6.58
CA HIS A 78 -3.06 -15.22 6.42
C HIS A 78 -3.53 -14.61 7.75
N GLY A 79 -3.19 -15.24 8.88
CA GLY A 79 -3.41 -14.73 10.23
C GLY A 79 -2.68 -13.42 10.52
N GLU A 80 -1.40 -13.31 10.21
CA GLU A 80 -0.63 -12.07 10.45
C GLU A 80 -1.14 -10.89 9.61
N ILE A 81 -1.63 -11.14 8.40
CA ILE A 81 -2.23 -10.10 7.55
C ILE A 81 -3.57 -9.65 8.13
N ILE A 82 -4.40 -10.58 8.60
CA ILE A 82 -5.67 -10.27 9.26
C ILE A 82 -5.44 -9.51 10.58
N ASP A 83 -4.46 -9.93 11.36
CA ASP A 83 -4.15 -9.30 12.64
C ASP A 83 -3.55 -7.90 12.44
N ALA A 84 -2.71 -7.71 11.42
CA ALA A 84 -2.23 -6.39 11.02
C ALA A 84 -3.38 -5.49 10.52
N ALA A 85 -4.32 -6.02 9.74
CA ALA A 85 -5.50 -5.28 9.29
C ALA A 85 -6.40 -4.88 10.47
N ARG A 86 -6.65 -5.80 11.41
CA ARG A 86 -7.42 -5.52 12.63
C ARG A 86 -6.72 -4.49 13.51
N ALA A 87 -5.40 -4.57 13.66
CA ALA A 87 -4.62 -3.60 14.41
C ALA A 87 -4.68 -2.20 13.76
N TYR A 88 -4.64 -2.14 12.43
CA TYR A 88 -4.83 -0.89 11.70
C TYR A 88 -6.23 -0.31 11.89
N GLU A 89 -7.30 -1.12 11.75
CA GLU A 89 -8.67 -0.68 12.00
C GLU A 89 -8.89 -0.20 13.45
N ALA A 90 -8.27 -0.87 14.43
CA ALA A 90 -8.33 -0.43 15.83
C ALA A 90 -7.69 0.95 16.02
N ARG A 91 -6.51 1.18 15.42
CA ARG A 91 -5.83 2.48 15.46
C ARG A 91 -6.62 3.58 14.77
N GLU A 92 -7.27 3.30 13.63
CA GLU A 92 -8.15 4.25 12.94
C GLU A 92 -9.36 4.61 13.81
N ARG A 93 -9.89 3.65 14.58
CA ARG A 93 -10.99 3.89 15.51
C ARG A 93 -10.56 4.73 16.71
N GLU A 94 -9.37 4.49 17.26
CA GLU A 94 -8.78 5.30 18.34
C GLU A 94 -8.42 6.72 17.87
N SER A 95 -7.94 6.85 16.63
CA SER A 95 -7.58 8.14 16.02
C SER A 95 -8.78 8.85 15.39
N ARG A 96 -9.99 8.32 15.58
CA ARG A 96 -11.22 8.90 15.08
C ARG A 96 -11.54 10.16 15.89
N ILE A 97 -11.07 11.30 15.39
CA ILE A 97 -11.49 12.60 15.86
C ILE A 97 -12.97 12.76 15.45
N THR A 98 -13.87 12.59 16.41
CA THR A 98 -15.29 12.91 16.24
C THR A 98 -15.46 14.42 16.31
N ASP A 99 -16.33 14.98 15.48
CA ASP A 99 -16.74 16.40 15.55
C ASP A 99 -17.58 16.71 16.81
N ASP A 100 -17.82 15.70 17.65
CA ASP A 100 -18.34 15.85 19.00
C ASP A 100 -17.25 16.52 19.84
N LEU A 101 -17.26 17.85 19.85
CA LEU A 101 -16.39 18.65 20.69
C LEU A 101 -16.60 18.22 22.15
N VAL A 102 -15.53 17.78 22.80
CA VAL A 102 -15.49 17.55 24.26
C VAL A 102 -15.66 18.89 25.00
N GLU A 103 -15.28 19.99 24.34
CA GLU A 103 -15.49 21.35 24.81
C GLU A 103 -16.81 21.90 24.25
N PRO A 104 -17.60 22.65 25.03
CA PRO A 104 -18.80 23.31 24.49
C PRO A 104 -18.41 24.21 23.32
N ARG A 105 -19.26 24.28 22.30
CA ARG A 105 -19.04 25.29 21.26
C ARG A 105 -19.11 26.67 21.90
N PHE A 106 -18.37 27.64 21.37
CA PHE A 106 -18.43 29.03 21.85
C PHE A 106 -19.85 29.59 21.87
N GLU A 107 -20.73 29.15 20.98
CA GLU A 107 -22.14 29.58 20.97
C GLU A 107 -22.99 29.02 22.12
N ASP A 108 -22.53 27.95 22.78
CA ASP A 108 -23.18 27.32 23.93
C ASP A 108 -22.70 27.88 25.28
N LEU A 109 -21.62 28.67 25.28
CA LEU A 109 -21.04 29.26 26.48
C LEU A 109 -21.84 30.51 26.92
N PRO A 110 -22.03 30.71 28.24
CA PRO A 110 -22.71 31.89 28.74
C PRO A 110 -21.89 33.17 28.46
N PRO A 111 -22.54 34.33 28.23
CA PRO A 111 -21.85 35.57 27.86
C PRO A 111 -20.76 36.02 28.85
N GLN A 112 -20.83 35.60 30.11
CA GLN A 112 -19.81 35.90 31.13
C GLN A 112 -18.50 35.14 30.89
N GLU A 113 -18.56 33.95 30.30
CA GLU A 113 -17.38 33.15 29.93
C GLU A 113 -16.74 33.63 28.62
N LEU A 114 -17.55 34.24 27.75
CA LEU A 114 -17.11 34.91 26.51
C LEU A 114 -16.64 36.35 26.72
N ALA A 115 -16.76 36.88 27.93
CA ALA A 115 -16.42 38.27 28.20
C ALA A 115 -14.91 38.47 28.04
N ALA A 116 -14.47 39.59 27.45
CA ALA A 116 -13.04 39.88 27.23
C ALA A 116 -12.24 39.99 28.55
N ASN A 117 -12.91 40.22 29.68
CA ASN A 117 -12.27 40.16 31.00
C ASN A 117 -12.08 38.70 31.50
N THR A 118 -12.80 37.79 30.88
CA THR A 118 -12.75 36.32 30.93
C THR A 118 -11.48 35.68 30.37
N ASP A 119 -11.02 36.31 29.29
CA ASP A 119 -10.27 35.69 28.20
C ASP A 119 -8.79 35.51 28.54
N MET A 120 -8.27 34.32 28.23
CA MET A 120 -6.85 33.97 28.38
C MET A 120 -5.94 34.79 27.45
N ASN A 121 -6.47 35.33 26.35
CA ASN A 121 -5.75 36.17 25.41
C ASN A 121 -5.74 37.66 25.79
N ARG A 122 -6.39 38.05 26.89
CA ARG A 122 -6.48 39.46 27.35
C ARG A 122 -5.11 40.15 27.36
N ASP A 123 -4.10 39.47 27.88
CA ASP A 123 -2.78 40.06 28.05
C ASP A 123 -2.06 40.21 26.68
N MET A 124 -2.40 39.37 25.70
CA MET A 124 -1.85 39.41 24.34
C MET A 124 -2.42 40.59 23.52
N GLU A 125 -3.66 41.00 23.77
CA GLU A 125 -4.28 42.18 23.14
C GLU A 125 -3.84 43.51 23.77
N SER A 126 -3.19 43.45 24.94
CA SER A 126 -2.71 44.64 25.65
C SER A 126 -1.37 45.17 25.13
N GLU A 127 -0.61 44.34 24.42
CA GLU A 127 0.58 44.76 23.67
C GLU A 127 0.14 45.37 22.32
N THR A 128 -0.31 46.62 22.37
CA THR A 128 -0.29 47.45 21.16
C THR A 128 1.17 47.82 20.87
N PRO A 129 1.70 47.58 19.65
CA PRO A 129 3.05 48.03 19.32
C PRO A 129 3.10 49.55 19.43
N ASP A 130 3.99 50.08 20.28
CA ASP A 130 4.34 51.50 20.23
C ASP A 130 4.99 51.80 18.87
N GLU A 131 4.47 52.81 18.14
CA GLU A 131 5.04 53.31 16.88
C GLU A 131 6.47 53.86 17.05
#